data_AF-A0AAV4LT85-F1
#
_entry.id   AF-A0AAV4LT85-F1
#
_cell.length_a   1.000
_cell.length_b   1.000
_cell.length_c   1.000
_cell.angle_alpha   90.00
_cell.angle_beta   90.00
_cell.angle_gamma   90.00
#
_symmetry.space_group_name_H-M   'P 1'
#
loop_
_entity.id
_entity.type
_entity.pdbx_description
1 polymer ?
#
loop_
_entity_poly.entity_id
_entity_poly.type
_entity_poly.pdbx_seq_one_letter_code
_entity_poly.pdbx_strand_id
1 'polypeptide(L)'
;MAPSDSVGDVTKTLLAASESVDSAANAYMINSDMSDYLSAVSDNFAERICSQVPKGSNCSASVSAYMSRCAKQDCLTLQSLKYPLEAKYQPLTLPDPYQLEAAFILFKESGANPANSAEKRFWMRFKGARTTVTSTTSSSICWRRT
;
A
#
# COMPACT_ATOMS: atom_id res chain seq x y z
N MET A 1 -13.61 24.53 42.71
CA MET A 1 -13.52 24.35 41.24
C MET A 1 -12.36 23.43 40.94
N ALA A 2 -12.62 22.23 40.42
CA ALA A 2 -11.61 21.35 39.84
C ALA A 2 -11.91 21.21 38.34
N PRO A 3 -10.96 21.45 37.43
CA PRO A 3 -11.14 21.23 36.01
C PRO A 3 -10.65 19.81 35.68
N SER A 4 -11.55 18.89 35.35
CA SER A 4 -11.14 17.52 34.98
C SER A 4 -12.08 16.86 33.98
N ASP A 5 -12.39 17.53 32.87
CA ASP A 5 -13.22 16.93 31.81
C ASP A 5 -12.64 17.05 30.39
N SER A 6 -11.44 17.64 30.19
CA SER A 6 -10.88 17.88 28.85
C SER A 6 -9.79 16.90 28.39
N VAL A 7 -9.24 16.06 29.28
CA VAL A 7 -8.08 15.20 28.95
C VAL A 7 -8.48 13.96 28.13
N GLY A 8 -9.71 13.46 28.29
CA GLY A 8 -10.19 12.28 27.55
C GLY A 8 -10.39 12.53 26.05
N ASP A 9 -10.80 13.75 25.68
CA ASP A 9 -11.10 14.10 24.28
C ASP A 9 -9.81 14.30 23.46
N VAL A 10 -8.84 15.03 24.04
CA VAL A 10 -7.55 15.30 23.40
C VAL A 10 -6.77 14.01 23.09
N THR A 11 -6.84 13.02 24.00
CA THR A 11 -6.13 11.74 23.80
C THR A 11 -6.71 10.95 22.63
N LYS A 12 -8.05 10.97 22.46
CA LYS A 12 -8.73 10.34 21.33
C LYS A 12 -8.42 11.05 20.01
N THR A 13 -8.39 12.38 20.01
CA THR A 13 -8.01 13.18 18.84
C THR A 13 -6.54 12.92 18.46
N LEU A 14 -5.63 12.82 19.44
CA LEU A 14 -4.22 12.51 19.17
C LEU A 14 -4.04 11.10 18.59
N LEU A 15 -4.77 10.10 19.09
CA LEU A 15 -4.72 8.74 18.55
C LEU A 15 -5.20 8.70 17.09
N ALA A 16 -6.35 9.31 16.79
CA ALA A 16 -6.85 9.41 15.43
C ALA A 16 -5.88 10.18 14.51
N ALA A 17 -5.24 11.23 15.03
CA ALA A 17 -4.22 11.97 14.30
C ALA A 17 -2.98 11.09 14.03
N SER A 18 -2.50 10.33 15.02
CA SER A 18 -1.37 9.41 14.83
C SER A 18 -1.67 8.31 13.81
N GLU A 19 -2.86 7.70 13.86
CA GLU A 19 -3.28 6.70 12.87
C GLU A 19 -3.32 7.28 11.45
N SER A 20 -3.81 8.52 11.31
CA SER A 20 -3.82 9.20 10.02
C SER A 20 -2.41 9.49 9.49
N VAL A 21 -1.49 9.93 10.34
CA VAL A 21 -0.09 10.19 9.98
C VAL A 21 0.64 8.90 9.62
N ASP A 22 0.46 7.84 10.40
CA ASP A 22 1.04 6.53 10.14
C ASP A 22 0.53 5.95 8.82
N SER A 23 -0.77 6.12 8.52
CA SER A 23 -1.34 5.69 7.25
C SER A 23 -0.75 6.44 6.05
N ALA A 24 -0.55 7.76 6.18
CA ALA A 24 0.02 8.60 5.13
C ALA A 24 1.50 8.28 4.91
N ALA A 25 2.25 8.07 5.99
CA ALA A 25 3.65 7.66 5.93
C ALA A 25 3.79 6.29 5.27
N ASN A 26 2.92 5.33 5.61
CA ASN A 26 2.93 4.01 4.99
C ASN A 26 2.60 4.07 3.48
N ALA A 27 1.59 4.86 3.10
CA ALA A 27 1.25 5.08 1.69
C ALA A 27 2.41 5.72 0.91
N TYR A 28 3.12 6.68 1.51
CA TYR A 28 4.31 7.30 0.91
C TYR A 28 5.42 6.27 0.70
N MET A 29 5.74 5.45 1.71
CA MET A 29 6.78 4.41 1.60
C MET A 29 6.44 3.39 0.52
N ILE A 30 5.18 2.95 0.44
CA ILE A 30 4.71 2.03 -0.61
C ILE A 30 4.86 2.67 -2.00
N ASN A 31 4.43 3.92 -2.17
CA ASN A 31 4.58 4.64 -3.44
C ASN A 31 6.04 4.79 -3.85
N SER A 32 6.93 5.13 -2.90
CA SER A 32 8.36 5.25 -3.16
C SER A 32 8.94 3.91 -3.62
N ASP A 33 8.74 2.84 -2.85
CA ASP A 33 9.26 1.51 -3.16
C ASP A 33 8.75 0.99 -4.53
N MET A 34 7.48 1.27 -4.86
CA MET A 34 6.89 0.93 -6.16
C MET A 34 7.48 1.74 -7.31
N SER A 35 7.66 3.05 -7.13
CA SER A 35 8.27 3.95 -8.12
C SER A 35 9.74 3.60 -8.38
N ASP A 36 10.49 3.27 -7.32
CA ASP A 36 11.89 2.87 -7.41
C ASP A 36 12.04 1.56 -8.19
N TYR A 37 11.19 0.58 -7.89
CA TYR A 37 11.16 -0.67 -8.64
C TYR A 37 10.78 -0.45 -10.11
N LEU A 38 9.76 0.38 -10.37
CA LEU A 38 9.34 0.71 -11.74
C LEU A 38 10.47 1.32 -12.56
N SER A 39 11.27 2.19 -11.95
CA SER A 39 12.42 2.85 -12.58
C SER A 39 13.52 1.85 -12.97
N ALA A 40 13.59 0.69 -12.32
CA ALA A 40 14.55 -0.36 -12.64
C ALA A 40 14.07 -1.32 -13.75
N VAL A 41 12.77 -1.39 -14.03
CA VAL A 41 12.17 -2.40 -14.95
C VAL A 41 11.36 -1.81 -16.11
N SER A 42 11.34 -0.48 -16.25
CA SER A 42 10.41 0.30 -17.08
C SER A 42 10.30 -0.15 -18.54
N ASP A 43 11.40 -0.59 -19.14
CA ASP A 43 11.52 -0.70 -20.59
C ASP A 43 10.63 -1.79 -21.20
N ASN A 44 10.29 -2.83 -20.44
CA ASN A 44 9.47 -3.97 -20.91
C ASN A 44 8.24 -4.25 -20.02
N PHE A 45 7.96 -3.40 -19.03
CA PHE A 45 6.91 -3.67 -18.05
C PHE A 45 5.51 -3.67 -18.69
N ALA A 46 5.22 -2.70 -19.55
CA ALA A 46 3.94 -2.62 -20.26
C ALA A 46 3.72 -3.81 -21.21
N GLU A 47 4.77 -4.24 -21.91
CA GLU A 47 4.70 -5.39 -22.82
C GLU A 47 4.48 -6.70 -22.05
N ARG A 48 5.14 -6.86 -20.90
CA ARG A 48 4.95 -8.02 -20.01
C ARG A 48 3.49 -8.16 -19.56
N ILE A 49 2.86 -7.07 -19.16
CA ILE A 49 1.46 -7.06 -18.70
C ILE A 49 0.51 -7.30 -19.88
N CYS A 50 0.74 -6.62 -21.01
CA CYS A 50 -0.15 -6.72 -22.16
C CYS A 50 0.09 -7.96 -23.04
N SER A 51 1.06 -8.82 -22.70
CA SER A 51 1.46 -9.98 -23.51
C SER A 51 0.33 -10.97 -23.79
N GLN A 52 -0.63 -11.12 -22.87
CA GLN A 52 -1.77 -12.03 -23.00
C GLN A 52 -3.05 -11.33 -23.50
N VAL A 53 -2.99 -10.03 -23.79
CA VAL A 53 -4.17 -9.24 -24.14
C VAL A 53 -4.30 -9.16 -25.67
N PRO A 54 -5.53 -9.24 -26.23
CA PRO A 54 -5.73 -9.10 -27.67
C PRO A 54 -5.12 -7.82 -28.25
N LYS A 55 -4.46 -7.96 -29.41
CA LYS A 55 -3.93 -6.82 -30.19
C LYS A 55 -5.09 -5.91 -30.61
N GLY A 56 -5.02 -4.63 -30.25
CA GLY A 56 -6.10 -3.65 -30.44
C GLY A 56 -6.86 -3.26 -29.16
N SER A 57 -6.51 -3.85 -28.01
CA SER A 57 -6.98 -3.39 -26.71
C SER A 57 -6.28 -2.10 -26.25
N ASN A 58 -6.93 -1.36 -25.34
CA ASN A 58 -6.35 -0.16 -24.71
C ASN A 58 -5.28 -0.49 -23.65
N CYS A 59 -4.83 -1.74 -23.54
CA CYS A 59 -3.92 -2.19 -22.48
C CYS A 59 -2.62 -1.37 -22.42
N SER A 60 -1.92 -1.25 -23.55
CA SER A 60 -0.63 -0.53 -23.59
C SER A 60 -0.78 0.94 -23.19
N ALA A 61 -1.85 1.60 -23.65
CA ALA A 61 -2.15 2.98 -23.29
C ALA A 61 -2.50 3.13 -21.79
N SER A 62 -3.38 2.26 -21.26
CA SER A 62 -3.77 2.27 -19.84
C SER A 62 -2.58 1.99 -18.91
N VAL A 63 -1.76 0.99 -19.22
CA VAL A 63 -0.58 0.64 -18.41
C VAL A 63 0.48 1.73 -18.50
N SER A 64 0.77 2.27 -19.69
CA SER A 64 1.74 3.37 -19.85
C SER A 64 1.30 4.63 -19.10
N ALA A 65 0.00 4.95 -19.13
CA ALA A 65 -0.56 6.07 -18.36
C ALA A 65 -0.42 5.85 -16.85
N TYR A 66 -0.58 4.62 -16.38
CA TYR A 66 -0.33 4.25 -14.98
C TYR A 66 1.16 4.39 -14.63
N MET A 67 2.06 3.82 -15.44
CA MET A 67 3.51 3.90 -15.22
C MET A 67 4.00 5.35 -15.13
N SER A 68 3.52 6.24 -16.01
CA SER A 68 3.89 7.66 -15.99
C SER A 68 3.45 8.39 -14.71
N ARG A 69 2.31 8.00 -14.11
CA ARG A 69 1.87 8.52 -12.82
C ARG A 69 2.67 7.93 -11.67
N CYS A 70 2.90 6.62 -11.70
CA CYS A 70 3.68 5.95 -10.67
C CYS A 70 5.13 6.46 -10.60
N ALA A 71 5.74 6.79 -11.74
CA ALA A 71 7.05 7.46 -11.79
C ALA A 71 7.07 8.85 -11.11
N LYS A 72 5.90 9.45 -10.85
CA LYS A 72 5.71 10.69 -10.09
C LYS A 72 5.22 10.41 -8.66
N GLN A 73 5.48 9.21 -8.14
CA GLN A 73 5.03 8.71 -6.84
C GLN A 73 3.50 8.59 -6.69
N ASP A 74 2.77 8.51 -7.80
CA ASP A 74 1.32 8.27 -7.81
C ASP A 74 1.01 6.84 -8.30
N CYS A 75 1.48 5.84 -7.54
CA CYS A 75 1.33 4.41 -7.85
C CYS A 75 0.06 3.78 -7.29
N LEU A 76 -0.60 4.44 -6.33
CA LEU A 76 -1.81 3.94 -5.66
C LEU A 76 -3.12 4.41 -6.33
N THR A 77 -3.05 5.37 -7.25
CA THR A 77 -4.24 5.89 -7.94
C THR A 77 -4.54 5.13 -9.23
N LEU A 78 -5.68 4.43 -9.22
CA LEU A 78 -6.21 3.71 -10.38
C LEU A 78 -7.32 4.51 -11.04
N GLN A 79 -7.29 4.60 -12.37
CA GLN A 79 -8.38 5.23 -13.11
C GLN A 79 -9.65 4.40 -12.97
N SER A 80 -10.77 5.06 -12.70
CA SER A 80 -12.07 4.42 -12.60
C SER A 80 -12.79 4.49 -13.94
N LEU A 81 -13.23 3.33 -14.42
CA LEU A 81 -14.04 3.16 -15.62
C LEU A 81 -15.49 2.87 -15.24
N LYS A 82 -16.40 3.43 -16.02
CA LYS A 82 -17.83 3.21 -15.86
C LYS A 82 -18.29 2.14 -16.83
N TYR A 83 -18.95 1.12 -16.32
CA TYR A 83 -19.45 -0.02 -17.09
C TYR A 83 -20.98 0.00 -17.12
N PRO A 84 -21.61 -0.35 -18.26
CA PRO A 84 -21.01 -0.64 -19.58
C PRO A 84 -20.52 0.64 -20.29
N LEU A 85 -19.36 0.57 -20.95
CA LEU A 85 -18.65 1.76 -21.49
C LEU A 85 -19.48 2.64 -22.45
N GLU A 86 -20.50 2.08 -23.12
CA GLU A 86 -21.31 2.79 -24.12
C GLU A 86 -22.80 2.96 -23.73
N ALA A 87 -23.19 2.63 -22.50
CA ALA A 87 -24.58 2.76 -22.07
C ALA A 87 -24.88 4.12 -21.42
N LYS A 88 -26.08 4.66 -21.65
CA LYS A 88 -26.59 5.87 -20.97
C LYS A 88 -26.68 5.71 -19.45
N TYR A 89 -26.84 4.48 -18.97
CA TYR A 89 -26.88 4.14 -17.56
C TYR A 89 -25.72 3.19 -17.24
N GLN A 90 -24.82 3.65 -16.37
CA GLN A 90 -23.60 2.94 -15.98
C GLN A 90 -23.60 2.78 -14.45
N PRO A 91 -24.19 1.70 -13.92
CA PRO A 91 -24.32 1.50 -12.49
C PRO A 91 -23.01 1.11 -11.81
N LEU A 92 -22.02 0.60 -12.56
CA LEU A 92 -20.77 0.10 -12.02
C LEU A 92 -19.61 1.04 -12.36
N THR A 93 -18.92 1.49 -11.31
CA THR A 93 -17.63 2.16 -11.43
C THR A 93 -16.56 1.20 -10.93
N LEU A 94 -15.72 0.70 -11.82
CA LEU A 94 -14.66 -0.26 -11.52
C LEU A 94 -13.30 0.34 -11.95
N PRO A 95 -12.22 0.08 -11.20
CA PRO A 95 -10.88 0.43 -11.64
C PRO A 95 -10.55 -0.17 -13.01
N ASP A 96 -9.75 0.54 -13.81
CA ASP A 96 -9.21 0.02 -15.06
C ASP A 96 -8.46 -1.29 -14.78
N PRO A 97 -8.89 -2.41 -15.41
CA PRO A 97 -8.37 -3.73 -15.08
C PRO A 97 -6.87 -3.85 -15.40
N TYR A 98 -6.38 -3.15 -16.43
CA TYR A 98 -4.98 -3.19 -16.83
C TYR A 98 -4.09 -2.39 -15.86
N GLN A 99 -4.57 -1.24 -15.38
CA GLN A 99 -3.87 -0.47 -14.34
C GLN A 99 -3.86 -1.23 -13.02
N LEU A 100 -4.96 -1.92 -12.69
CA LEU A 100 -5.06 -2.73 -11.49
C LEU A 100 -4.04 -3.88 -11.51
N GLU A 101 -3.96 -4.61 -12.64
CA GLU A 101 -2.96 -5.69 -12.80
C GLU A 101 -1.53 -5.15 -12.72
N ALA A 102 -1.27 -4.01 -13.36
CA ALA A 102 0.02 -3.33 -13.26
C ALA A 102 0.39 -2.97 -11.82
N ALA A 103 -0.52 -2.37 -11.08
CA ALA A 103 -0.31 -2.01 -9.69
C ALA A 103 -0.04 -3.24 -8.81
N PHE A 104 -0.76 -4.33 -9.02
CA PHE A 104 -0.54 -5.56 -8.26
C PHE A 104 0.82 -6.19 -8.52
N ILE A 105 1.23 -6.30 -9.79
CA ILE A 105 2.54 -6.86 -10.13
C ILE A 105 3.64 -5.97 -9.58
N LEU A 106 3.50 -4.65 -9.74
CA LEU A 106 4.48 -3.69 -9.27
C LEU A 106 4.63 -3.74 -7.74
N PHE A 107 3.51 -3.75 -7.00
CA PHE A 107 3.53 -3.90 -5.56
C PHE A 107 4.18 -5.22 -5.14
N LYS A 108 3.79 -6.33 -5.78
CA LYS A 108 4.28 -7.67 -5.44
C LYS A 108 5.80 -7.79 -5.61
N GLU A 109 6.38 -7.12 -6.59
CA GLU A 109 7.80 -7.23 -6.93
C GLU A 109 8.65 -6.12 -6.29
N SER A 110 8.03 -5.02 -5.86
CA SER A 110 8.69 -3.93 -5.14
C SER A 110 9.12 -4.29 -3.70
N GLY A 111 9.94 -3.42 -3.11
CA GLY A 111 10.31 -3.47 -1.68
C GLY A 111 9.16 -3.20 -0.70
N ALA A 112 8.03 -2.69 -1.22
CA ALA A 112 6.82 -2.45 -0.45
C ALA A 112 6.20 -3.76 0.03
N ASN A 113 6.36 -4.84 -0.74
CA ASN A 113 5.92 -6.16 -0.34
C ASN A 113 6.79 -6.65 0.83
N PRO A 114 6.22 -6.84 2.03
CA PRO A 114 6.98 -7.33 3.18
C PRO A 114 7.46 -8.77 2.97
N ALA A 115 6.91 -9.50 1.99
CA ALA A 115 7.44 -10.77 1.55
C ALA A 115 8.74 -10.62 0.75
N ASN A 116 9.18 -9.47 0.26
CA ASN A 116 10.46 -9.37 -0.48
C ASN A 116 11.65 -9.03 0.42
N SER A 117 11.41 -8.69 1.70
CA SER A 117 12.47 -8.36 2.66
C SER A 117 12.52 -9.38 3.80
N ALA A 118 13.70 -9.97 4.02
CA ALA A 118 13.91 -10.94 5.09
C ALA A 118 13.60 -10.37 6.48
N GLU A 119 13.93 -9.09 6.68
CA GLU A 119 13.68 -8.36 7.92
C GLU A 119 12.17 -8.13 8.17
N LYS A 120 11.41 -7.66 7.16
CA LYS A 120 9.96 -7.47 7.32
C LYS A 120 9.25 -8.82 7.50
N ARG A 121 9.68 -9.89 6.82
CA ARG A 121 9.20 -11.27 7.06
C ARG A 121 9.43 -11.73 8.50
N PHE A 122 10.61 -11.47 9.04
CA PHE A 122 10.94 -11.80 10.43
C PHE A 122 9.99 -11.06 11.38
N TRP A 123 9.83 -9.74 11.23
CA TRP A 123 8.94 -8.94 12.07
C TRP A 123 7.44 -9.31 11.95
N MET A 124 6.95 -9.70 10.77
CA MET A 124 5.58 -10.19 10.60
C MET A 124 5.29 -11.45 11.44
N ARG A 125 6.30 -12.29 11.66
CA ARG A 125 6.19 -13.48 12.51
C ARG A 125 6.03 -13.14 14.00
N PHE A 126 6.42 -11.92 14.40
CA PHE A 126 6.27 -11.42 15.78
C PHE A 126 5.09 -10.45 15.96
N LYS A 127 4.60 -9.78 14.90
CA LYS A 127 3.43 -8.87 14.96
C LYS A 127 2.09 -9.57 15.27
N GLY A 128 2.02 -10.90 15.19
CA GLY A 128 0.84 -11.68 15.64
C GLY A 128 0.73 -11.83 17.16
N ALA A 129 1.79 -11.53 17.92
CA ALA A 129 1.72 -11.44 19.37
C ALA A 129 1.16 -10.06 19.74
N ARG A 130 -0.12 -10.03 20.11
CA ARG A 130 -0.80 -8.88 20.69
C ARG A 130 0.08 -8.31 21.80
N THR A 131 0.81 -7.23 21.53
CA THR A 131 1.49 -6.44 22.56
C THR A 131 0.42 -5.76 23.39
N THR A 132 -0.09 -6.46 24.41
CA THR A 132 -0.57 -5.80 25.61
C THR A 132 0.61 -5.00 26.14
N VAL A 133 0.55 -3.68 25.97
CA VAL A 133 1.40 -2.75 26.70
C VAL A 133 0.97 -2.85 28.16
N THR A 134 1.48 -3.87 28.87
CA THR A 134 1.54 -3.82 30.32
C THR A 134 2.67 -2.86 30.64
N SER A 135 2.29 -1.69 31.11
CA SER A 135 3.15 -0.71 31.74
C SER A 135 4.22 -1.40 32.60
N THR A 136 5.47 -1.08 32.28
CA THR A 136 6.63 -1.03 33.15
C THR A 136 6.40 -1.56 34.57
N THR A 137 6.87 -2.76 34.85
CA THR A 137 7.54 -3.00 36.14
C THR A 137 8.70 -3.94 35.93
N SER A 138 9.88 -3.34 36.05
CA SER A 138 11.16 -3.93 36.41
C SER A 138 11.05 -5.32 37.06
N SER A 139 11.66 -6.32 36.45
CA SER A 139 12.79 -7.07 37.04
C SER A 139 13.00 -8.38 36.27
N SER A 140 14.24 -8.56 35.80
CA SER A 140 15.03 -9.79 35.88
C SER A 140 14.34 -11.11 35.54
N ILE A 141 14.79 -11.81 34.49
CA ILE A 141 15.05 -13.26 34.60
C ILE A 141 16.06 -13.68 33.52
N CYS A 142 17.09 -14.34 34.04
CA CYS A 142 18.31 -14.83 33.42
C CYS A 142 18.09 -15.87 32.33
N TRP A 143 19.06 -15.91 31.41
CA TRP A 143 19.45 -17.09 30.65
C TRP A 143 19.69 -18.29 31.58
N ARG A 144 19.11 -19.46 31.26
CA ARG A 144 19.85 -20.72 31.40
C ARG A 144 19.33 -21.82 30.48
N ARG A 145 20.30 -22.29 29.72
CA ARG A 145 20.35 -23.45 28.85
C ARG A 145 20.66 -24.67 29.74
N THR A 146 19.86 -25.73 29.64
CA THR A 146 20.26 -27.15 29.77
C THR A 146 19.21 -27.97 29.07
#